data_AF-A0A8J3EQN5-F1
#
_entry.id   AF-A0A8J3EQN5-F1
#
_cell.length_a   1.000
_cell.length_b   1.000
_cell.length_c   1.000
_cell.angle_alpha   90.00
_cell.angle_beta   90.00
_cell.angle_gamma   90.00
#
_symmetry.space_group_name_H-M   'P 1'
#
loop_
_entity.id
_entity.type
_entity.pdbx_description
1 polymer ?
#
loop_
_entity_poly.entity_id
_entity_poly.type
_entity_poly.pdbx_seq_one_letter_code
_entity_poly.pdbx_strand_id
1 'polypeptide(L)'
;MTMRNAASIGSIVLGVLLVIGGIGTWAMVSSTLAEQRITTPDDACLPEREVRGPFTAYCQAQVIQEHTLDTTDGLTYAELDREDPRRDLAMNSSFLQASLFTSILAFGTAAMAIGMGVLFVFIGLGIRDVAERTGVGIDA
;
A
#
# COMPACT_ATOMS: atom_id res chain seq x y z
N MET A 1 13.69 -17.52 31.88
CA MET A 1 13.87 -16.53 30.78
C MET A 1 13.93 -15.16 31.42
N THR A 2 15.09 -14.50 31.42
CA THR A 2 15.22 -13.13 31.94
C THR A 2 14.35 -12.18 31.11
N MET A 3 13.79 -11.14 31.75
CA MET A 3 12.87 -10.18 31.11
C MET A 3 13.45 -9.58 29.82
N ARG A 4 14.78 -9.39 29.78
CA ARG A 4 15.51 -8.84 28.62
C ARG A 4 15.58 -9.81 27.44
N ASN A 5 15.75 -11.10 27.69
CA ASN A 5 15.70 -12.14 26.64
C ASN A 5 14.32 -12.26 26.01
N ALA A 6 13.28 -12.26 26.85
CA ALA A 6 11.90 -12.29 26.38
C ALA A 6 11.60 -11.07 25.49
N ALA A 7 12.02 -9.88 25.89
CA ALA A 7 11.84 -8.65 25.10
C ALA A 7 12.60 -8.67 23.76
N SER A 8 13.85 -9.13 23.75
CA SER A 8 14.64 -9.24 22.51
C SER A 8 14.07 -10.26 21.53
N ILE A 9 13.77 -11.48 22.01
CA ILE A 9 13.19 -12.53 21.16
C ILE A 9 11.81 -12.10 20.68
N GLY A 10 10.98 -11.53 21.56
CA GLY A 10 9.65 -11.06 21.22
C GLY A 10 9.65 -9.98 20.14
N SER A 11 10.52 -8.97 20.26
CA SER A 11 10.64 -7.91 19.25
C SER A 11 11.10 -8.42 17.89
N ILE A 12 12.09 -9.33 17.85
CA ILE A 12 12.53 -9.92 16.58
C ILE A 12 11.44 -10.77 15.94
N VAL A 13 10.77 -11.63 16.72
CA VAL A 13 9.70 -12.48 16.20
C VAL A 13 8.56 -11.62 15.65
N LEU A 14 8.10 -10.63 16.42
CA LEU A 14 7.08 -9.69 15.97
C LEU A 14 7.51 -8.95 14.70
N GLY A 15 8.75 -8.46 14.66
CA GLY A 15 9.28 -7.74 13.51
C GLY A 15 9.32 -8.61 12.24
N VAL A 16 9.79 -9.85 12.35
CA VAL A 16 9.80 -10.81 11.24
C VAL A 16 8.38 -11.12 10.76
N LEU A 17 7.43 -11.33 11.68
CA LEU A 17 6.03 -11.56 11.33
C LEU A 17 5.42 -10.37 10.57
N LEU A 18 5.70 -9.15 11.00
CA LEU A 18 5.23 -7.93 10.32
C LEU A 18 5.83 -7.78 8.91
N VAL A 19 7.12 -8.09 8.75
CA VAL A 19 7.77 -8.06 7.42
C VAL A 19 7.16 -9.10 6.49
N ILE A 20 7.01 -10.35 6.94
CA ILE A 20 6.42 -11.42 6.13
C ILE A 20 4.97 -11.09 5.78
N GLY A 21 4.19 -10.62 6.76
CA GLY A 21 2.80 -10.21 6.55
C GLY A 21 2.69 -9.07 5.53
N GLY A 22 3.50 -8.02 5.68
CA GLY A 22 3.49 -6.89 4.75
C GLY A 22 3.92 -7.28 3.33
N ILE A 23 4.95 -8.12 3.17
CA ILE A 23 5.35 -8.64 1.85
C ILE A 23 4.21 -9.48 1.23
N GLY A 24 3.58 -10.34 2.03
CA GLY A 24 2.44 -11.16 1.60
C GLY A 24 1.26 -10.30 1.12
N THR A 25 0.89 -9.29 1.89
CA THR A 25 -0.16 -8.33 1.50
C THR A 25 0.20 -7.57 0.23
N TRP A 26 1.44 -7.08 0.11
CA TRP A 26 1.89 -6.39 -1.11
C TRP A 26 1.77 -7.30 -2.33
N ALA A 27 2.24 -8.54 -2.23
CA ALA A 27 2.17 -9.53 -3.31
C ALA A 27 0.71 -9.83 -3.70
N MET A 28 -0.16 -10.03 -2.72
CA MET A 28 -1.59 -10.28 -2.93
C MET A 28 -2.28 -9.11 -3.65
N VAL A 29 -2.05 -7.87 -3.22
CA VAL A 29 -2.65 -6.70 -3.89
C VAL A 29 -2.10 -6.56 -5.31
N SER A 30 -0.80 -6.80 -5.50
CA SER A 30 -0.17 -6.78 -6.82
C SER A 30 -0.76 -7.82 -7.77
N SER A 31 -1.03 -9.04 -7.29
CA SER A 31 -1.64 -10.09 -8.10
C SER A 31 -3.10 -9.75 -8.45
N THR A 32 -3.88 -9.28 -7.48
CA THR A 32 -5.28 -8.87 -7.71
C THR A 32 -5.39 -7.77 -8.77
N LEU A 33 -4.48 -6.79 -8.73
CA LEU A 33 -4.45 -5.74 -9.75
C LEU A 33 -4.00 -6.27 -11.12
N ALA A 34 -2.97 -7.11 -11.17
CA ALA A 34 -2.50 -7.71 -12.42
C ALA A 34 -3.56 -8.60 -13.09
N GLU A 35 -4.40 -9.28 -12.31
CA GLU A 35 -5.52 -10.09 -12.82
C GLU A 35 -6.57 -9.27 -13.56
N GLN A 36 -6.72 -7.97 -13.25
CA GLN A 36 -7.64 -7.08 -13.97
C GLN A 36 -7.15 -6.72 -15.38
N ARG A 37 -5.87 -6.99 -15.72
CA ARG A 37 -5.27 -6.72 -17.04
C ARG A 37 -5.52 -5.30 -17.54
N ILE A 38 -5.47 -4.33 -16.64
CA ILE A 38 -5.59 -2.91 -16.97
C ILE A 38 -4.20 -2.41 -17.36
N THR A 39 -4.10 -1.81 -18.54
CA THR A 39 -2.91 -1.10 -19.01
C THR A 39 -3.20 0.38 -19.01
N THR A 40 -2.26 1.18 -18.51
CA THR A 40 -2.39 2.64 -18.52
C THR A 40 -2.38 3.19 -19.95
N PRO A 41 -3.23 4.19 -20.24
CA PRO A 41 -3.26 4.83 -21.55
C PRO A 41 -2.03 5.72 -21.78
N ASP A 42 -1.82 6.11 -23.05
CA ASP A 42 -0.60 6.78 -23.53
C ASP A 42 -0.41 8.19 -22.95
N ASP A 43 -1.49 8.81 -22.48
CA ASP A 43 -1.51 10.12 -21.84
C ASP A 43 -1.38 10.06 -20.31
N ALA A 44 -1.24 8.86 -19.75
CA ALA A 44 -0.96 8.68 -18.33
C ALA A 44 0.45 9.12 -17.96
N CYS A 45 0.65 9.51 -16.69
CA CYS A 45 1.99 9.81 -16.17
C CYS A 45 2.99 8.65 -16.27
N LEU A 46 2.48 7.41 -16.36
CA LEU A 46 3.25 6.22 -16.68
C LEU A 46 2.53 5.50 -17.82
N PRO A 47 2.86 5.77 -19.08
CA PRO A 47 2.13 5.23 -20.23
C PRO A 47 2.49 3.76 -20.50
N GLU A 48 1.55 3.00 -21.04
CA GLU A 48 1.73 1.62 -21.52
C GLU A 48 2.27 0.65 -20.43
N ARG A 49 1.85 0.82 -19.17
CA ARG A 49 2.25 -0.04 -18.05
C ARG A 49 1.03 -0.77 -17.48
N GLU A 50 1.22 -2.04 -17.13
CA GLU A 50 0.22 -2.78 -16.37
C GLU A 50 -0.02 -2.12 -15.00
N VAL A 51 -1.29 -1.97 -14.63
CA VAL A 51 -1.69 -1.51 -13.30
C VAL A 51 -1.49 -2.67 -12.33
N ARG A 52 -0.31 -2.74 -11.72
CA ARG A 52 0.08 -3.80 -10.77
C ARG A 52 0.81 -3.30 -9.53
N GLY A 53 1.01 -1.98 -9.44
CA GLY A 53 1.71 -1.34 -8.33
C GLY A 53 1.10 0.01 -7.97
N PRO A 54 1.57 0.63 -6.88
CA PRO A 54 0.98 1.86 -6.35
C PRO A 54 1.08 3.03 -7.34
N PHE A 55 2.22 3.21 -8.01
CA PHE A 55 2.41 4.32 -8.97
C PHE A 55 1.59 4.16 -10.24
N THR A 56 1.50 2.93 -10.79
CA THR A 56 0.68 2.66 -11.97
C THR A 56 -0.81 2.80 -11.65
N ALA A 57 -1.26 2.38 -10.46
CA ALA A 57 -2.64 2.58 -10.01
C ALA A 57 -2.97 4.06 -9.81
N TYR A 58 -2.01 4.84 -9.28
CA TYR A 58 -2.16 6.29 -9.15
C TYR A 58 -2.29 6.98 -10.52
N CYS A 59 -1.39 6.67 -11.46
CA CYS A 59 -1.46 7.23 -12.81
C CYS A 59 -2.77 6.86 -13.53
N GLN A 60 -3.24 5.62 -13.37
CA GLN A 60 -4.54 5.20 -13.91
C GLN A 60 -5.69 6.01 -13.31
N ALA A 61 -5.71 6.19 -11.98
CA ALA A 61 -6.77 6.96 -11.31
C ALA A 61 -6.78 8.42 -11.76
N GLN A 62 -5.61 9.04 -11.94
CA GLN A 62 -5.49 10.41 -12.42
C GLN A 62 -6.04 10.57 -13.84
N VAL A 63 -5.69 9.69 -14.77
CA VAL A 63 -6.22 9.78 -16.14
C VAL A 63 -7.73 9.54 -16.18
N ILE A 64 -8.25 8.60 -15.39
CA ILE A 64 -9.70 8.41 -15.28
C ILE A 64 -10.38 9.72 -14.85
N GLN A 65 -9.78 10.45 -13.90
CA GLN A 65 -10.32 11.74 -13.47
C GLN A 65 -10.27 12.78 -14.57
N GLU A 66 -9.14 12.88 -15.28
CA GLU A 66 -8.95 13.81 -16.41
C GLU A 66 -10.00 13.57 -17.50
N HIS A 67 -10.11 12.34 -18.02
CA HIS A 67 -11.10 12.00 -19.07
C HIS A 67 -12.55 12.13 -18.60
N THR A 68 -12.80 11.90 -17.31
CA THR A 68 -14.14 12.16 -16.74
C THR A 68 -14.46 13.64 -16.83
N LEU A 69 -13.58 14.51 -16.37
CA LEU A 69 -13.80 15.97 -16.38
C LEU A 69 -13.90 16.51 -17.80
N ASP A 70 -13.08 16.03 -18.73
CA ASP A 70 -13.18 16.39 -20.14
C ASP A 70 -14.55 16.01 -20.71
N THR A 71 -15.05 14.82 -20.36
CA THR A 71 -16.39 14.36 -20.80
C THR A 71 -17.53 15.11 -20.11
N THR A 72 -17.36 15.55 -18.87
CA THR A 72 -18.39 16.20 -18.05
C THR A 72 -18.33 17.72 -18.08
N ASP A 73 -17.57 18.32 -19.00
CA ASP A 73 -17.33 19.77 -19.09
C ASP A 73 -16.78 20.38 -17.78
N GLY A 74 -15.94 19.62 -17.07
CA GLY A 74 -15.34 19.99 -15.79
C GLY A 74 -16.24 19.77 -14.57
N LEU A 75 -17.44 19.21 -14.73
CA LEU A 75 -18.38 18.99 -13.64
C LEU A 75 -18.13 17.64 -12.94
N THR A 76 -18.14 17.64 -11.62
CA THR A 76 -18.13 16.42 -10.82
C THR A 76 -19.51 15.75 -10.79
N TYR A 77 -19.59 14.50 -10.32
CA TYR A 77 -20.85 13.77 -10.19
C TYR A 77 -21.94 14.57 -9.45
N ALA A 78 -21.57 15.32 -8.40
CA ALA A 78 -22.50 16.10 -7.60
C ALA A 78 -23.02 17.36 -8.30
N GLU A 79 -22.27 17.86 -9.28
CA GLU A 79 -22.57 19.10 -10.01
C GLU A 79 -23.40 18.83 -11.27
N LEU A 80 -23.40 17.59 -11.77
CA LEU A 80 -24.26 17.18 -12.88
C LEU A 80 -25.73 17.15 -12.46
N ASP A 81 -26.58 17.62 -13.38
CA ASP A 81 -28.03 17.54 -13.26
C ASP A 81 -28.49 16.09 -13.09
N ARG A 82 -29.61 15.90 -12.38
CA ARG A 82 -30.10 14.56 -12.03
C ARG A 82 -30.44 13.72 -13.26
N GLU A 83 -30.91 14.35 -14.33
CA GLU A 83 -31.30 13.69 -15.57
C GLU A 83 -30.17 13.66 -16.62
N ASP A 84 -28.96 14.16 -16.29
CA ASP A 84 -27.81 14.13 -17.21
C ASP A 84 -27.31 12.68 -17.43
N PRO A 85 -27.28 12.16 -18.67
CA PRO A 85 -26.82 10.80 -18.96
C PRO A 85 -25.35 10.54 -18.58
N ARG A 86 -24.54 11.59 -18.42
CA ARG A 86 -23.13 11.49 -18.00
C ARG A 86 -22.98 11.23 -16.50
N ARG A 87 -24.04 11.34 -15.70
CA ARG A 87 -24.00 10.99 -14.28
C ARG A 87 -23.55 9.56 -14.04
N ASP A 88 -24.01 8.62 -14.86
CA ASP A 88 -23.62 7.23 -14.74
C ASP A 88 -22.13 7.03 -15.03
N LEU A 89 -21.59 7.75 -16.01
CA LEU A 89 -20.16 7.75 -16.31
C LEU A 89 -19.33 8.34 -15.16
N ALA A 90 -19.71 9.52 -14.66
CA ALA A 90 -19.03 10.20 -13.55
C ALA A 90 -19.09 9.37 -12.24
N MET A 91 -20.19 8.65 -12.03
CA MET A 91 -20.34 7.74 -10.90
C MET A 91 -19.39 6.54 -11.04
N ASN A 92 -19.39 5.88 -12.20
CA ASN A 92 -18.54 4.72 -12.46
C ASN A 92 -17.05 5.08 -12.38
N SER A 93 -16.65 6.23 -12.91
CA SER A 93 -15.27 6.68 -12.82
C SER A 93 -14.86 6.97 -11.39
N SER A 94 -15.74 7.59 -10.58
CA SER A 94 -15.50 7.80 -9.15
C SER A 94 -15.30 6.49 -8.40
N PHE A 95 -16.09 5.45 -8.71
CA PHE A 95 -15.93 4.13 -8.12
C PHE A 95 -14.61 3.45 -8.50
N LEU A 96 -14.20 3.54 -9.77
CA LEU A 96 -12.92 3.01 -10.23
C LEU A 96 -11.74 3.75 -9.58
N GLN A 97 -11.81 5.07 -9.47
CA GLN A 97 -10.80 5.84 -8.76
C GLN A 97 -10.73 5.45 -7.28
N ALA A 98 -11.87 5.33 -6.61
CA ALA A 98 -11.92 4.94 -5.20
C ALA A 98 -11.32 3.53 -4.96
N SER A 99 -11.59 2.57 -5.86
CA SER A 99 -11.02 1.23 -5.76
C SER A 99 -9.49 1.25 -5.99
N LEU A 100 -9.00 2.01 -6.97
CA LEU A 100 -7.56 2.20 -7.22
C LEU A 100 -6.86 2.87 -6.02
N PHE A 101 -7.45 3.92 -5.44
CA PHE A 101 -6.91 4.56 -4.23
C PHE A 101 -6.94 3.63 -3.02
N THR A 102 -7.96 2.78 -2.89
CA THR A 102 -7.99 1.74 -1.85
C THR A 102 -6.82 0.76 -2.02
N SER A 103 -6.49 0.36 -3.25
CA SER A 103 -5.28 -0.44 -3.53
C SER A 103 -3.98 0.30 -3.21
N ILE A 104 -3.88 1.60 -3.51
CA ILE A 104 -2.71 2.42 -3.14
C ILE A 104 -2.54 2.48 -1.61
N LEU A 105 -3.64 2.68 -0.88
CA LEU A 105 -3.62 2.63 0.58
C LEU A 105 -3.16 1.26 1.09
N ALA A 106 -3.60 0.16 0.48
CA ALA A 106 -3.16 -1.19 0.85
C ALA A 106 -1.65 -1.41 0.61
N PHE A 107 -1.08 -0.88 -0.47
CA PHE A 107 0.37 -0.87 -0.66
C PHE A 107 1.07 -0.03 0.40
N GLY A 108 0.53 1.15 0.73
CA GLY A 108 1.08 2.03 1.77
C GLY A 108 1.09 1.37 3.15
N THR A 109 0.01 0.70 3.55
CA THR A 109 -0.06 -0.01 4.83
C THR A 109 0.86 -1.23 4.86
N ALA A 110 0.97 -1.98 3.76
CA ALA A 110 1.94 -3.06 3.61
C ALA A 110 3.39 -2.55 3.76
N ALA A 111 3.73 -1.43 3.11
CA ALA A 111 5.04 -0.79 3.23
C ALA A 111 5.35 -0.39 4.67
N MET A 112 4.39 0.22 5.37
CA MET A 112 4.55 0.61 6.77
C MET A 112 4.73 -0.61 7.67
N ALA A 113 3.98 -1.70 7.46
CA ALA A 113 4.15 -2.94 8.22
C ALA A 113 5.56 -3.51 8.04
N ILE A 114 6.07 -3.54 6.81
CA ILE A 114 7.45 -3.96 6.52
C ILE A 114 8.45 -3.05 7.23
N GLY A 115 8.32 -1.73 7.07
CA GLY A 115 9.22 -0.75 7.69
C GLY A 115 9.25 -0.87 9.21
N MET A 116 8.08 -0.99 9.83
CA MET A 116 7.96 -1.19 11.28
C MET A 116 8.55 -2.53 11.71
N GLY A 117 8.32 -3.60 10.95
CA GLY A 117 8.90 -4.91 11.22
C GLY A 117 10.43 -4.89 11.21
N VAL A 118 11.03 -4.21 10.23
CA VAL A 118 12.49 -3.98 10.18
C VAL A 118 12.98 -3.24 11.41
N LEU A 119 12.28 -2.19 11.85
CA LEU A 119 12.61 -1.44 13.07
C LEU A 119 12.57 -2.34 14.32
N PHE A 120 11.54 -3.18 14.46
CA PHE A 120 11.43 -4.13 15.57
C PHE A 120 12.57 -5.16 15.58
N VAL A 121 12.98 -5.66 14.41
CA VAL A 121 14.15 -6.54 14.30
C VAL A 121 15.42 -5.82 14.76
N PHE A 122 15.65 -4.59 14.31
CA PHE A 122 16.83 -3.81 14.75
C PHE A 122 16.83 -3.54 16.25
N ILE A 123 15.68 -3.22 16.84
CA ILE A 123 15.55 -3.03 18.29
C ILE A 123 15.93 -4.31 19.03
N GLY A 124 15.39 -5.45 18.62
CA GLY A 124 15.67 -6.71 19.30
C GLY A 124 17.12 -7.19 19.14
N LEU A 125 17.75 -6.92 17.98
CA LEU A 125 19.18 -7.15 17.77
C LEU A 125 20.04 -6.22 18.64
N GLY A 126 19.68 -4.94 18.75
CA GLY A 126 20.35 -3.99 19.63
C GLY A 126 20.31 -4.39 21.11
N ILE A 127 19.17 -4.93 21.58
CA ILE A 127 19.06 -5.44 22.96
C ILE A 127 20.03 -6.62 23.19
N ARG A 128 20.23 -7.50 22.20
CA ARG A 128 21.19 -8.63 22.29
C ARG A 128 22.63 -8.13 22.34
N ASP A 129 23.00 -7.26 21.43
CA ASP A 129 24.36 -6.70 21.35
C ASP A 129 24.74 -5.98 22.66
N VAL A 130 23.83 -5.20 23.25
CA VAL A 130 24.07 -4.55 24.56
C VAL A 130 24.22 -5.59 25.67
N ALA A 131 23.41 -6.65 25.68
CA ALA A 131 23.52 -7.69 26.69
C ALA A 131 24.88 -8.39 26.64
N GLU A 132 25.35 -8.76 25.45
CA GLU A 132 26.65 -9.41 25.24
C GLU A 132 27.81 -8.53 25.69
N ARG A 133 27.77 -7.22 25.41
CA ARG A 133 28.84 -6.28 25.77
C ARG A 133 28.93 -5.94 27.27
N THR A 134 27.81 -5.99 27.98
CA THR A 134 27.78 -5.62 29.41
C THR A 134 28.29 -6.72 30.34
N GLY A 135 28.59 -7.93 29.83
CA GLY A 135 29.06 -9.07 30.64
C GLY A 135 28.01 -9.58 31.65
N VAL A 136 26.85 -8.94 31.72
CA VAL A 136 25.64 -9.47 32.34
C VAL A 136 25.16 -10.54 31.38
N GLY A 137 25.69 -11.75 31.57
CA GLY A 137 25.24 -12.94 30.87
C GLY A 137 23.72 -12.92 30.86
N ILE A 138 23.14 -13.27 29.72
CA ILE A 138 21.68 -13.24 29.53
C ILE A 138 20.92 -14.22 30.43
N ASP A 139 21.67 -14.90 31.29
CA ASP A 139 21.29 -15.89 32.29
C ASP A 139 21.54 -15.43 33.75
N ALA A 140 21.99 -14.18 33.97
CA ALA A 140 22.18 -13.57 35.30
C ALA A 140 20.97 -12.72 35.73
#